data_AF-A0A7Y3JH68-F1
#
_entry.id   AF-A0A7Y3JH68-F1
#
_cell.length_a   1.000
_cell.length_b   1.000
_cell.length_c   1.000
_cell.angle_alpha   90.00
_cell.angle_beta   90.00
_cell.angle_gamma   90.00
#
_symmetry.space_group_name_H-M   'P 1'
#
loop_
_entity.id
_entity.type
_entity.pdbx_description
1 polymer ?
#
loop_
_entity_poly.entity_id
_entity_poly.type
_entity_poly.pdbx_seq_one_letter_code
_entity_poly.pdbx_strand_id
1 'polypeptide(L)'
;MAQIKLKGNPVETLGNLVRVGEKVPDFLLTQEDLSDVRLKDFAGKKKIVNIFPSLDTGVCAASVRRFNDEIKKHPDTLVLNVSNDLPFAMKRFCSEHHIDQAVSLSNLRRGQ
;
A
#
# COMPACT_ATOMS: atom_id res chain seq x y z
N MET A 1 17.09 10.01 4.58
CA MET A 1 16.35 9.19 5.55
C MET A 1 15.41 10.11 6.29
N ALA A 2 14.20 9.66 6.59
CA ALA A 2 13.24 10.46 7.34
C ALA A 2 13.29 10.07 8.83
N GLN A 3 13.32 11.06 9.70
CA GLN A 3 13.10 10.87 11.12
C GLN A 3 11.60 11.07 11.39
N ILE A 4 10.94 10.01 11.83
CA ILE A 4 9.51 9.99 12.17
C ILE A 4 9.33 9.73 13.66
N LYS A 5 8.09 9.82 14.14
CA LYS A 5 7.75 9.49 15.53
C LYS A 5 6.69 8.39 15.57
N LEU A 6 6.93 7.36 16.37
CA LEU A 6 5.93 6.34 16.72
C LEU A 6 5.55 6.50 18.18
N LYS A 7 4.30 6.93 18.45
CA LYS A 7 3.81 7.23 19.81
C LYS A 7 4.75 8.17 20.59
N GLY A 8 5.31 9.17 19.90
CA GLY A 8 6.26 10.14 20.46
C GLY A 8 7.73 9.70 20.42
N ASN A 9 8.03 8.41 20.26
CA ASN A 9 9.39 7.91 20.20
C ASN A 9 9.99 8.10 18.79
N PRO A 10 11.20 8.68 18.66
CA PRO A 10 11.87 8.80 17.37
C PRO A 10 12.15 7.43 16.73
N VAL A 11 11.89 7.33 15.43
CA VAL A 11 12.20 6.16 14.60
C VAL A 11 12.78 6.65 13.28
N GLU A 12 13.79 5.96 12.76
CA GLU A 12 14.39 6.26 11.46
C GLU A 12 13.88 5.30 10.38
N THR A 13 13.56 5.84 9.21
CA THR A 13 13.19 5.02 8.05
C THR A 13 14.43 4.59 7.27
N LEU A 14 14.40 3.40 6.69
CA LEU A 14 15.40 2.97 5.72
C LEU A 14 15.15 3.65 4.36
N GLY A 15 16.22 4.11 3.71
CA GLY A 15 16.15 4.73 2.38
C GLY A 15 15.61 6.16 2.36
N ASN A 16 15.26 6.62 1.15
CA ASN A 16 14.70 7.95 0.89
C ASN A 16 13.37 7.79 0.13
N LEU A 17 12.37 8.56 0.54
CA LEU A 17 11.17 8.72 -0.26
C LEU A 17 11.51 9.49 -1.54
N VAL A 18 10.89 9.07 -2.63
CA VAL A 18 10.98 9.74 -3.93
C VAL A 18 10.44 11.16 -3.85
N ARG A 19 11.09 12.08 -4.55
CA ARG A 19 10.65 13.48 -4.61
C ARG A 19 9.64 13.69 -5.75
N VAL A 20 8.87 14.76 -5.66
CA VAL A 20 7.98 15.18 -6.76
C VAL A 20 8.81 15.40 -8.03
N GLY A 21 8.40 14.78 -9.13
CA GLY A 21 9.11 14.83 -10.42
C GLY A 21 10.14 13.72 -10.61
N GLU A 22 10.50 12.98 -9.56
CA GLU A 22 11.38 11.80 -9.70
C GLU A 22 10.59 10.57 -10.16
N LYS A 23 11.28 9.71 -10.92
CA LYS A 23 10.72 8.43 -11.34
C LYS A 23 10.72 7.46 -10.15
N VAL A 24 9.55 6.89 -9.87
CA VAL A 24 9.40 5.86 -8.83
C VAL A 24 10.15 4.58 -9.25
N PRO A 25 11.00 4.01 -8.37
CA PRO A 25 11.61 2.70 -8.61
C PRO A 25 10.57 1.61 -8.81
N ASP A 26 10.88 0.61 -9.66
CA ASP A 26 10.05 -0.59 -9.74
C ASP A 26 10.15 -1.37 -8.42
N PHE A 27 9.04 -1.96 -8.00
CA PHE A 27 8.98 -2.86 -6.85
C PHE A 27 8.38 -4.19 -7.28
N LEU A 28 8.64 -5.24 -6.49
CA LEU A 28 8.03 -6.56 -6.65
C LEU A 28 7.37 -6.92 -5.32
N LEU A 29 6.04 -6.98 -5.30
CA LEU A 29 5.23 -7.25 -4.11
C LEU A 29 4.33 -8.47 -4.36
N THR A 30 3.72 -8.99 -3.30
CA THR A 30 2.88 -10.19 -3.34
C THR A 30 1.40 -9.82 -3.19
N GLN A 31 0.57 -10.31 -4.09
CA GLN A 31 -0.89 -10.13 -4.08
C GLN A 31 -1.58 -11.09 -3.10
N GLU A 32 -2.88 -10.88 -2.88
CA GLU A 32 -3.75 -11.71 -2.02
C GLU A 32 -3.82 -13.19 -2.44
N ASP A 33 -3.59 -13.49 -3.72
CA ASP A 33 -3.53 -14.84 -4.29
C ASP A 33 -2.12 -15.45 -4.28
N LEU A 34 -1.16 -14.79 -3.63
CA LEU A 34 0.26 -15.15 -3.52
C LEU A 34 1.08 -14.99 -4.81
N SER A 35 0.47 -14.50 -5.89
CA SER A 35 1.20 -14.11 -7.09
C SER A 35 2.06 -12.86 -6.84
N ASP A 36 3.16 -12.75 -7.56
CA ASP A 36 3.99 -11.56 -7.51
C ASP A 36 3.55 -10.54 -8.56
N VAL A 37 3.59 -9.25 -8.22
CA VAL A 37 3.24 -8.14 -9.10
C VAL A 37 4.26 -7.02 -9.00
N ARG A 38 4.48 -6.34 -10.12
CA ARG A 38 5.39 -5.20 -10.24
C ARG A 38 4.65 -3.90 -10.43
N LEU A 39 5.31 -2.78 -10.10
CA LEU A 39 4.74 -1.45 -10.35
C LEU A 39 4.43 -1.25 -11.85
N LYS A 40 5.29 -1.78 -12.72
CA LYS A 40 5.12 -1.70 -14.17
C LYS A 40 3.87 -2.42 -14.69
N ASP A 41 3.36 -3.41 -13.97
CA ASP A 41 2.18 -4.19 -14.38
C ASP A 41 0.90 -3.33 -14.30
N PHE A 42 0.96 -2.20 -13.59
CA PHE A 42 -0.08 -1.18 -13.53
C PHE A 42 0.13 -0.02 -14.51
N ALA A 43 0.94 -0.19 -15.57
CA ALA A 43 1.21 0.87 -16.56
C ALA A 43 -0.08 1.50 -17.13
N GLY A 44 -0.01 2.78 -17.51
CA GLY A 44 -1.14 3.50 -18.09
C GLY A 44 -2.15 4.10 -17.11
N LYS A 45 -2.19 3.64 -15.85
CA LYS A 45 -3.00 4.27 -14.79
C LYS A 45 -2.20 5.26 -13.94
N LYS A 46 -2.87 6.24 -13.33
CA LYS A 46 -2.31 6.97 -12.17
C LYS A 46 -2.33 6.05 -10.96
N LYS A 47 -1.32 6.13 -10.08
CA LYS A 47 -1.23 5.28 -8.90
C LYS A 47 -1.13 6.14 -7.65
N ILE A 48 -1.92 5.77 -6.65
CA ILE A 48 -1.76 6.21 -5.27
C ILE A 48 -1.18 5.03 -4.51
N VAL A 49 0.03 5.17 -3.98
CA VAL A 49 0.65 4.13 -3.14
C VAL A 49 0.39 4.51 -1.68
N ASN A 50 -0.57 3.83 -1.06
CA ASN A 50 -0.96 4.03 0.33
C ASN A 50 -0.16 3.06 1.22
N ILE A 51 0.90 3.55 1.85
CA ILE A 51 1.84 2.74 2.65
C ILE A 51 1.49 2.88 4.12
N PHE A 52 1.35 1.76 4.83
CA PHE A 52 1.05 1.75 6.26
C PHE A 52 1.72 0.55 6.97
N PRO A 53 1.93 0.62 8.30
CA PRO A 53 2.60 -0.47 9.03
C PRO A 53 1.82 -1.78 9.01
N SER A 54 0.51 -1.72 9.29
CA SER A 54 -0.38 -2.89 9.29
C SER A 54 -1.85 -2.48 9.15
N LEU A 55 -2.62 -3.22 8.34
CA LEU A 55 -4.07 -3.13 8.22
C LEU A 55 -4.80 -3.45 9.53
N ASP A 56 -4.18 -4.24 10.42
CA ASP A 56 -4.79 -4.73 11.65
C ASP A 56 -4.79 -3.68 12.77
N THR A 57 -4.90 -2.41 12.39
CA THR A 57 -4.99 -1.26 13.30
C THR A 57 -6.06 -0.28 12.83
N GLY A 58 -6.85 0.25 13.77
CA GLY A 58 -8.03 1.07 13.44
C GLY A 58 -7.75 2.31 12.59
N VAL A 59 -6.55 2.91 12.71
CA VAL A 59 -6.16 4.10 11.93
C VAL A 59 -5.81 3.72 10.48
N CYS A 60 -5.03 2.66 10.27
CA CYS A 60 -4.66 2.23 8.91
C CYS A 60 -5.89 1.72 8.15
N ALA A 61 -6.81 1.06 8.85
CA ALA A 61 -8.10 0.65 8.27
C ALA A 61 -8.93 1.84 7.77
N ALA A 62 -8.85 3.01 8.43
CA ALA A 62 -9.57 4.20 8.01
C ALA A 62 -9.03 4.80 6.70
N SER A 63 -7.70 4.82 6.51
CA SER A 63 -7.12 5.33 5.25
C SER A 63 -7.52 4.47 4.06
N VAL A 64 -7.48 3.15 4.22
CA VAL A 64 -7.86 2.18 3.18
C VAL A 64 -9.32 2.33 2.77
N ARG A 65 -10.24 2.38 3.74
CA ARG A 65 -11.67 2.60 3.46
C ARG A 65 -11.90 3.93 2.74
N ARG A 66 -11.26 5.02 3.20
CA ARG A 66 -11.41 6.35 2.60
C ARG A 66 -10.97 6.38 1.15
N PHE A 67 -9.81 5.79 0.84
CA PHE A 67 -9.31 5.74 -0.53
C PHE A 67 -10.15 4.83 -1.43
N ASN A 68 -10.66 3.70 -0.91
CA ASN A 68 -11.56 2.80 -1.65
C ASN A 68 -12.85 3.49 -2.12
N ASP A 69 -13.36 4.45 -1.35
CA ASP A 69 -14.53 5.24 -1.76
C ASP A 69 -14.18 6.40 -2.67
N GLU A 70 -13.10 7.12 -2.40
CA GLU A 70 -12.71 8.28 -3.22
C GLU A 70 -12.26 7.87 -4.63
N ILE A 71 -11.63 6.70 -4.78
CA ILE A 71 -11.14 6.25 -6.09
C ILE A 71 -12.27 5.97 -7.08
N LYS A 72 -13.50 5.70 -6.61
CA LYS A 72 -14.69 5.53 -7.47
C LYS A 72 -14.97 6.77 -8.33
N LYS A 73 -14.51 7.95 -7.90
CA LYS A 73 -14.63 9.22 -8.64
C LYS A 73 -13.50 9.44 -9.66
N HIS A 74 -12.48 8.60 -9.65
CA HIS A 74 -11.24 8.74 -10.43
C HIS A 74 -10.93 7.45 -11.20
N PRO A 75 -11.64 7.16 -12.31
CA PRO A 75 -11.54 5.88 -13.02
C PRO A 75 -10.16 5.62 -13.69
N ASP A 76 -9.36 6.67 -13.90
CA ASP A 76 -8.00 6.60 -14.43
C ASP A 76 -6.93 6.31 -13.35
N THR A 77 -7.35 6.18 -12.10
CA THR A 77 -6.47 6.07 -10.94
C THR A 77 -6.68 4.74 -10.22
N LEU A 78 -5.59 4.18 -9.68
CA LEU A 78 -5.57 2.96 -8.89
C LEU A 78 -4.94 3.23 -7.53
N VAL A 79 -5.48 2.64 -6.47
CA VAL A 79 -4.87 2.67 -5.14
C VAL A 79 -4.17 1.33 -4.88
N LEU A 80 -2.90 1.41 -4.51
CA LEU A 80 -2.07 0.28 -4.08
C LEU A 80 -1.85 0.40 -2.57
N ASN A 81 -2.54 -0.43 -1.79
CA ASN A 81 -2.38 -0.52 -0.34
C ASN A 81 -1.19 -1.42 -0.03
N VAL A 82 -0.12 -0.87 0.54
CA VAL A 82 1.15 -1.60 0.75
C VAL A 82 1.48 -1.69 2.24
N SER A 83 1.76 -2.90 2.71
CA SER A 83 2.28 -3.13 4.06
C SER A 83 3.08 -4.43 4.18
N ASN A 84 3.53 -4.72 5.40
CA ASN A 84 4.17 -5.98 5.76
C ASN A 84 3.16 -7.03 6.26
N ASP A 85 1.85 -6.79 6.16
CA ASP A 85 0.84 -7.81 6.50
C ASP A 85 0.93 -9.00 5.56
N LEU A 86 0.57 -10.19 6.05
CA LEU A 86 0.48 -11.37 5.19
C LEU A 86 -0.68 -11.21 4.19
N PRO A 87 -0.55 -11.72 2.95
CA PRO A 87 -1.64 -11.69 1.95
C PRO A 87 -2.97 -12.22 2.47
N PHE A 88 -2.94 -13.24 3.34
CA PHE A 88 -4.14 -13.82 3.95
C PHE A 88 -4.86 -12.85 4.91
N ALA A 89 -4.10 -12.05 5.67
CA ALA A 89 -4.66 -11.04 6.57
C ALA A 89 -5.25 -9.88 5.77
N MET A 90 -4.58 -9.47 4.69
CA MET A 90 -5.11 -8.48 3.75
C MET A 90 -6.43 -8.96 3.13
N LYS A 91 -6.45 -10.19 2.59
CA LYS A 91 -7.65 -10.79 1.99
C LYS A 91 -8.83 -10.83 2.95
N ARG A 92 -8.61 -11.23 4.20
CA ARG A 92 -9.63 -11.20 5.26
C ARG A 92 -10.14 -9.78 5.47
N PHE A 93 -9.24 -8.81 5.68
CA PHE A 93 -9.58 -7.41 5.90
C PHE A 93 -10.40 -6.83 4.74
N CYS A 94 -9.95 -7.03 3.50
CA CYS A 94 -10.65 -6.54 2.31
C CYS A 94 -12.05 -7.15 2.19
N SER A 95 -12.20 -8.44 2.51
CA SER A 95 -13.49 -9.15 2.47
C SER A 95 -14.47 -8.63 3.53
N GLU A 96 -13.99 -8.40 4.75
CA GLU A 96 -14.81 -7.89 5.86
C GLU A 96 -15.22 -6.42 5.69
N HIS A 97 -14.41 -5.64 4.96
CA HIS A 97 -14.62 -4.19 4.78
C HIS A 97 -15.03 -3.77 3.37
N HIS A 98 -15.31 -4.72 2.47
CA HIS A 98 -15.74 -4.47 1.09
C HIS A 98 -14.78 -3.54 0.32
N ILE A 99 -13.49 -3.87 0.39
CA ILE A 99 -12.43 -3.15 -0.30
C ILE A 99 -12.22 -3.78 -1.69
N ASP A 100 -12.99 -3.30 -2.67
CA ASP A 100 -13.04 -3.91 -4.00
C ASP A 100 -12.33 -3.07 -5.09
N GLN A 101 -12.05 -1.79 -4.79
CA GLN A 101 -11.51 -0.83 -5.76
C GLN A 101 -10.01 -0.60 -5.60
N ALA A 102 -9.44 -1.01 -4.48
CA ALA A 102 -8.02 -0.89 -4.18
C ALA A 102 -7.33 -2.26 -4.23
N VAL A 103 -6.06 -2.29 -4.63
CA VAL A 103 -5.26 -3.50 -4.67
C VAL A 103 -4.39 -3.56 -3.43
N SER A 104 -4.46 -4.67 -2.69
CA SER A 104 -3.63 -4.90 -1.50
C SER A 104 -2.38 -5.70 -1.86
N LEU A 105 -1.22 -5.18 -1.46
CA LEU A 105 0.10 -5.69 -1.83
C LEU A 105 0.98 -5.87 -0.58
N SER A 106 1.43 -7.09 -0.36
CA SER A 106 2.29 -7.48 0.76
C SER A 106 3.77 -7.48 0.38
N ASN A 107 4.64 -7.03 1.30
CA ASN A 107 6.09 -7.17 1.19
C ASN A 107 6.62 -8.55 1.69
N LEU A 108 5.75 -9.56 1.80
CA LEU A 108 6.04 -10.89 2.36
C LEU A 108 7.41 -11.48 1.96
N ARG A 109 7.74 -11.47 0.67
CA ARG A 109 8.89 -12.22 0.14
C ARG A 109 10.20 -11.44 0.12
N ARG A 110 10.15 -10.10 0.16
CA ARG A 110 11.31 -9.27 -0.18
C ARG A 110 11.90 -8.52 1.00
N GLY A 111 11.16 -8.30 2.09
CA GLY A 111 11.70 -7.92 3.41
C GLY A 111 12.75 -6.80 3.39
N GLN A 112 12.70 -5.91 2.40
CA GLN A 112 13.57 -4.74 2.27
C GLN A 112 13.01 -3.58 3.09
#